data_AF-A0A355YHD9-F1
#
_entry.id   AF-A0A355YHD9-F1
#
_cell.length_a   1.000
_cell.length_b   1.000
_cell.length_c   1.000
_cell.angle_alpha   90.00
_cell.angle_beta   90.00
_cell.angle_gamma   90.00
#
_symmetry.space_group_name_H-M   'P 1'
#
loop_
_entity.id
_entity.type
_entity.pdbx_description
1 polymer ?
#
loop_
_entity_poly.entity_id
_entity_poly.type
_entity_poly.pdbx_seq_one_letter_code
_entity_poly.pdbx_strand_id
1 'polypeptide(L)'
;ESTLSLSGAAARVAEGGAEAVPLVRLPALPQALSQLRDAGFALAATLVEGGQDLFAAPLPARMVYVMGAEGEGMDRSLVQHCDLRLSIPGTGAVESLNVAAATAVFLAGWRAR
;
A
#
# COMPACT_ATOMS: atom_id res chain seq x y z
N GLU A 1 15.34 8.02 -24.06
CA GLU A 1 15.04 7.12 -22.93
C GLU A 1 14.06 7.82 -22.00
N SER A 2 13.06 7.12 -21.48
CA SER A 2 12.04 7.74 -20.61
C SER A 2 12.72 8.21 -19.31
N THR A 3 12.51 9.46 -18.92
CA THR A 3 12.97 10.01 -17.62
C THR A 3 12.25 9.39 -16.43
N LEU A 4 11.18 8.64 -16.69
CA LEU A 4 10.48 7.83 -15.71
C LEU A 4 11.23 6.51 -15.55
N SER A 5 11.60 6.16 -14.32
CA SER A 5 12.16 4.82 -14.00
C SER A 5 11.13 3.67 -14.15
N LEU A 6 10.06 3.89 -14.94
CA LEU A 6 8.99 2.99 -15.32
C LEU A 6 9.17 2.50 -16.76
N SER A 7 8.68 1.30 -17.05
CA SER A 7 8.52 0.83 -18.42
C SER A 7 7.42 1.63 -19.16
N GLY A 8 7.51 1.69 -20.49
CA GLY A 8 6.46 2.33 -21.30
C GLY A 8 5.09 1.65 -21.16
N ALA A 9 5.05 0.35 -20.86
CA ALA A 9 3.81 -0.35 -20.55
C ALA A 9 3.18 0.16 -19.23
N ALA A 10 3.99 0.30 -18.18
CA ALA A 10 3.52 0.80 -16.89
C ALA A 10 3.07 2.27 -16.98
N ALA A 11 3.80 3.11 -17.73
CA ALA A 11 3.40 4.50 -17.97
C ALA A 11 2.04 4.60 -18.69
N ARG A 12 1.80 3.73 -19.68
CA ARG A 12 0.50 3.66 -20.36
C ARG A 12 -0.63 3.25 -19.42
N VAL A 13 -0.44 2.19 -18.63
CA VAL A 13 -1.45 1.72 -17.65
C VAL A 13 -1.78 2.79 -16.60
N ALA A 14 -0.82 3.67 -16.27
CA ALA A 14 -1.04 4.74 -15.31
C ALA A 14 -1.92 5.88 -15.84
N GLU A 15 -2.18 5.97 -17.15
CA GLU A 15 -3.10 6.94 -17.79
C GLU A 15 -2.89 8.39 -17.29
N GLY A 16 -1.65 8.88 -17.30
CA GLY A 16 -1.26 10.23 -16.84
C GLY A 16 -0.88 10.30 -15.35
N GLY A 17 -1.08 9.23 -14.59
CA GLY A 17 -0.67 9.14 -13.20
C GLY A 17 0.84 9.11 -12.99
N ALA A 18 1.60 8.60 -13.97
CA ALA A 18 3.06 8.52 -13.89
C ALA A 18 3.74 9.89 -13.87
N GLU A 19 3.09 10.91 -14.44
CA GLU A 19 3.54 12.30 -14.49
C GLU A 19 3.07 13.10 -13.27
N ALA A 20 1.94 12.73 -12.68
CA ALA A 20 1.32 13.44 -11.57
C ALA A 20 1.76 12.94 -10.18
N VAL A 21 2.11 11.66 -10.06
CA VAL A 21 2.47 11.02 -8.78
C VAL A 21 3.97 10.77 -8.72
N PRO A 22 4.71 11.40 -7.77
CA PRO A 22 6.14 11.17 -7.63
C PRO A 22 6.44 9.70 -7.30
N LEU A 23 7.23 9.05 -8.17
CA LEU A 23 7.80 7.75 -7.85
C LEU A 23 9.12 7.93 -7.09
N VAL A 24 9.20 7.34 -5.90
CA VAL A 24 10.40 7.36 -5.06
C VAL A 24 10.90 5.94 -4.84
N ARG A 25 12.20 5.72 -5.04
CA ARG A 25 12.86 4.47 -4.65
C ARG A 25 13.33 4.60 -3.20
N LEU A 26 12.88 3.70 -2.36
CA LEU A 26 13.27 3.68 -0.95
C LEU A 26 14.71 3.18 -0.79
N PRO A 27 15.43 3.65 0.24
CA PRO A 27 16.69 3.04 0.67
C PRO A 27 16.43 1.65 1.27
N ALA A 28 17.43 1.07 1.94
CA ALA A 28 17.24 -0.17 2.69
C ALA A 28 16.04 -0.05 3.65
N LEU A 29 15.19 -1.08 3.66
CA LEU A 29 13.88 -1.06 4.30
C LEU A 29 13.92 -0.56 5.77
N PRO A 30 14.83 -1.01 6.66
CA PRO A 30 14.89 -0.49 8.03
C PRO A 30 15.10 1.03 8.11
N GLN A 31 15.97 1.57 7.24
CA GLN A 31 16.23 3.00 7.17
C GLN A 31 15.00 3.76 6.66
N ALA A 32 14.34 3.24 5.63
CA ALA A 32 13.13 3.84 5.06
C ALA A 32 11.99 3.90 6.10
N LEU A 33 11.75 2.81 6.83
CA LEU A 33 10.71 2.75 7.85
C LEU A 33 10.99 3.73 9.00
N SER A 34 12.26 3.86 9.43
CA SER A 34 12.65 4.88 10.43
C SER A 34 12.35 6.29 9.93
N GLN A 35 12.77 6.64 8.71
CA GLN A 35 12.56 7.98 8.16
C GLN A 35 11.06 8.34 8.03
N LEU A 36 10.22 7.39 7.64
CA LEU A 36 8.77 7.60 7.57
C LEU A 36 8.18 7.85 8.96
N ARG A 37 8.61 7.08 9.97
CA ARG A 37 8.18 7.25 11.36
C ARG A 37 8.63 8.58 11.94
N ASP A 38 9.88 8.96 11.73
CA ASP A 38 10.43 10.26 12.15
C ASP A 38 9.68 11.44 11.50
N ALA A 39 9.18 11.24 10.28
CA ALA A 39 8.31 12.20 9.58
C ALA A 39 6.83 12.14 10.01
N GLY A 40 6.50 11.34 11.03
CA GLY A 40 5.16 11.24 11.61
C GLY A 40 4.15 10.44 10.79
N PHE A 41 4.60 9.51 9.94
CA PHE A 41 3.71 8.57 9.24
C PHE A 41 3.51 7.30 10.05
N ALA A 42 2.25 6.88 10.17
CA ALA A 42 1.91 5.52 10.60
C ALA A 42 2.04 4.55 9.41
N LEU A 43 2.49 3.33 9.66
CA LEU A 43 2.63 2.29 8.65
C LEU A 43 1.48 1.30 8.76
N ALA A 44 0.79 1.04 7.65
CA ALA A 44 -0.31 0.09 7.60
C ALA A 44 -0.04 -1.05 6.62
N ALA A 45 0.12 -2.25 7.15
CA ALA A 45 0.17 -3.47 6.36
C ALA A 45 -1.21 -3.81 5.82
N THR A 46 -1.35 -4.00 4.51
CA THR A 46 -2.55 -4.53 3.89
C THR A 46 -2.48 -6.05 3.83
N LEU A 47 -3.40 -6.72 4.53
CA LEU A 47 -3.49 -8.18 4.60
C LEU A 47 -4.75 -8.65 3.91
N VAL A 48 -4.70 -9.84 3.32
CA VAL A 48 -5.89 -10.51 2.79
C VAL A 48 -6.85 -10.84 3.94
N GLU A 49 -6.33 -11.41 5.02
CA GLU A 49 -7.11 -11.81 6.20
C GLU A 49 -6.39 -11.41 7.49
N GLY A 50 -7.14 -11.35 8.59
CA GLY A 50 -6.60 -11.11 9.94
C GLY A 50 -6.19 -9.66 10.23
N GLY A 51 -6.40 -8.74 9.29
CA GLY A 51 -6.36 -7.30 9.55
C GLY A 51 -7.67 -6.78 10.13
N GLN A 52 -7.63 -5.58 10.69
CA GLN A 52 -8.83 -4.83 11.04
C GLN A 52 -9.59 -4.45 9.76
N ASP A 53 -10.91 -4.43 9.83
CA ASP A 53 -11.76 -4.01 8.72
C ASP A 53 -11.44 -2.55 8.34
N LEU A 54 -10.99 -2.35 7.10
CA LEU A 54 -10.68 -1.03 6.54
C LEU A 54 -11.80 0.00 6.73
N PHE A 55 -13.07 -0.44 6.63
CA PHE A 55 -14.22 0.44 6.67
C PHE A 55 -14.68 0.78 8.09
N ALA A 56 -14.15 0.10 9.10
CA ALA A 56 -14.46 0.35 10.51
C ALA A 56 -13.26 0.86 11.31
N ALA A 57 -12.03 0.61 10.84
CA ALA A 57 -10.81 0.98 11.54
C ALA A 57 -10.61 2.51 11.55
N PRO A 58 -10.17 3.09 12.68
CA PRO A 58 -9.76 4.49 12.71
C PRO A 58 -8.46 4.68 11.91
N LEU A 59 -8.51 5.43 10.82
CA LEU A 59 -7.38 5.62 9.92
C LEU A 59 -6.58 6.90 10.26
N PRO A 60 -5.26 6.83 10.50
CA PRO A 60 -4.45 8.02 10.77
C PRO A 60 -4.43 8.99 9.58
N ALA A 61 -4.40 10.29 9.90
CA ALA A 61 -4.35 11.33 8.87
C ALA A 61 -3.04 11.33 8.07
N ARG A 62 -1.94 10.84 8.65
CA ARG A 62 -0.63 10.67 7.99
C ARG A 62 -0.27 9.20 8.07
N MET A 63 -0.42 8.48 6.95
CA MET A 63 -0.08 7.06 6.91
C MET A 63 0.47 6.65 5.55
N VAL A 64 1.19 5.53 5.56
CA VAL A 64 1.68 4.85 4.37
C VAL A 64 1.07 3.45 4.36
N TYR A 65 0.36 3.13 3.29
CA TYR A 65 -0.03 1.76 3.01
C TYR A 65 1.17 0.99 2.46
N VAL A 66 1.43 -0.16 3.06
CA VAL A 66 2.38 -1.13 2.56
C VAL A 66 1.56 -2.19 1.83
N MET A 67 1.83 -2.39 0.54
CA MET A 67 1.15 -3.39 -0.28
C MET A 67 2.07 -4.60 -0.46
N GLY A 68 1.51 -5.82 -0.43
CA GLY A 68 2.24 -7.04 -0.74
C GLY A 68 2.50 -7.20 -2.25
N ALA A 69 3.45 -8.07 -2.60
CA ALA A 69 3.63 -8.48 -3.99
C ALA A 69 2.52 -9.47 -4.40
N GLU A 70 2.20 -9.51 -5.70
CA GLU A 70 1.25 -10.50 -6.21
C GLU A 70 1.79 -11.93 -5.97
N GLY A 71 0.93 -12.83 -5.49
CA GLY A 71 1.25 -14.24 -5.24
C GLY A 71 1.90 -14.52 -3.89
N GLU A 72 3.03 -13.90 -3.56
CA GLU A 72 3.75 -14.16 -2.29
C GLU A 72 3.10 -13.45 -1.08
N GLY A 73 2.28 -12.42 -1.34
CA GLY A 73 1.66 -11.61 -0.31
C GLY A 73 2.67 -10.70 0.37
N MET A 74 2.43 -10.41 1.66
CA MET A 74 3.30 -9.52 2.43
C MET A 74 4.34 -10.30 3.23
N ASP A 75 5.58 -9.84 3.20
CA ASP A 75 6.63 -10.34 4.07
C ASP A 75 6.23 -10.23 5.55
N ARG A 76 6.26 -11.36 6.26
CA ARG A 76 5.80 -11.44 7.66
C ARG A 76 6.61 -10.54 8.59
N SER A 77 7.91 -10.35 8.34
CA SER A 77 8.73 -9.45 9.13
C SER A 77 8.30 -8.01 8.91
N LEU A 78 7.98 -7.60 7.67
CA LEU A 78 7.48 -6.25 7.38
C LEU A 78 6.12 -5.97 8.05
N VAL A 79 5.22 -6.96 8.10
CA VAL A 79 3.94 -6.85 8.83
C VAL A 79 4.17 -6.55 10.32
N GLN A 80 5.20 -7.14 10.93
CA GLN A 80 5.53 -6.89 12.34
C GLN A 80 6.07 -5.48 12.59
N HIS A 81 6.63 -4.83 11.56
CA HIS A 81 7.10 -3.45 11.63
C HIS A 81 6.02 -2.42 11.30
N CYS A 82 4.80 -2.83 10.98
CA CYS A 82 3.68 -1.94 10.72
C CYS A 82 2.87 -1.66 12.00
N ASP A 83 2.37 -0.43 12.12
CA ASP A 83 1.55 0.01 13.26
C ASP A 83 0.13 -0.52 13.17
N LEU A 84 -0.37 -0.66 11.93
CA LEU A 84 -1.71 -1.14 11.62
C LEU A 84 -1.64 -2.35 10.69
N ARG A 85 -2.65 -3.21 10.81
CA ARG A 85 -2.92 -4.30 9.89
C ARG A 85 -4.35 -4.14 9.43
N LEU A 86 -4.56 -3.92 8.15
CA LEU A 86 -5.87 -3.62 7.58
C LEU A 86 -6.21 -4.64 6.50
N SER A 87 -7.49 -5.00 6.44
CA SER A 87 -8.04 -5.92 5.44
C SER A 87 -9.29 -5.33 4.82
N ILE A 88 -9.52 -5.62 3.54
CA ILE A 88 -10.79 -5.34 2.86
C ILE A 88 -11.68 -6.55 3.12
N PRO A 89 -12.83 -6.41 3.82
CA PRO A 89 -13.76 -7.51 4.00
C PRO A 89 -14.19 -8.10 2.65
N GLY A 90 -14.00 -9.40 2.49
CA GLY A 90 -14.43 -10.16 1.33
C GLY A 90 -15.49 -11.19 1.70
N THR A 91 -16.05 -11.84 0.68
CA THR A 91 -16.99 -12.96 0.86
C THR A 91 -16.29 -14.30 1.12
N GLY A 92 -14.95 -14.34 1.02
CA GLY A 92 -14.16 -15.58 1.07
C GLY A 92 -14.25 -16.44 -0.20
N ALA A 93 -14.99 -16.01 -1.23
CA ALA A 93 -15.13 -16.76 -2.47
C ALA A 93 -13.87 -16.73 -3.36
N VAL A 94 -12.97 -15.78 -3.10
CA VAL A 94 -11.68 -15.63 -3.79
C VAL A 94 -10.59 -15.41 -2.75
N GLU A 95 -9.38 -15.87 -3.07
CA GLU A 95 -8.24 -15.76 -2.16
C GLU A 95 -7.79 -14.32 -1.98
N SER A 96 -7.83 -13.48 -3.01
CA SER A 96 -7.46 -12.06 -2.89
C SER A 96 -7.98 -11.23 -4.05
N LEU A 97 -7.98 -9.91 -3.86
CA LEU A 97 -8.20 -8.95 -4.94
C LEU A 97 -6.91 -8.69 -5.70
N ASN A 98 -7.03 -8.30 -6.97
CA ASN A 98 -5.92 -7.72 -7.71
C ASN A 98 -5.31 -6.54 -6.95
N VAL A 99 -3.98 -6.40 -6.97
CA VAL A 99 -3.27 -5.39 -6.16
C VAL A 99 -3.67 -3.95 -6.51
N ALA A 100 -3.96 -3.64 -7.78
CA ALA A 100 -4.40 -2.31 -8.18
C ALA A 100 -5.83 -2.02 -7.68
N ALA A 101 -6.73 -3.01 -7.76
CA ALA A 101 -8.08 -2.89 -7.20
C ALA A 101 -8.07 -2.72 -5.68
N ALA A 102 -7.28 -3.52 -4.97
CA ALA A 102 -7.11 -3.39 -3.52
C ALA A 102 -6.54 -2.01 -3.15
N THR A 103 -5.49 -1.56 -3.86
CA THR A 103 -4.88 -0.23 -3.64
C THR A 103 -5.91 0.88 -3.80
N ALA A 104 -6.74 0.82 -4.84
CA ALA A 104 -7.80 1.80 -5.07
C ALA A 104 -8.79 1.85 -3.89
N VAL A 105 -9.21 0.70 -3.37
CA VAL A 105 -10.12 0.61 -2.21
C VAL A 105 -9.47 1.16 -0.94
N PHE A 106 -8.21 0.82 -0.65
CA PHE A 106 -7.48 1.35 0.51
C PHE A 106 -7.33 2.88 0.46
N LEU A 107 -6.99 3.43 -0.71
CA LEU A 107 -6.87 4.87 -0.90
C LEU A 107 -8.23 5.57 -0.78
N ALA A 108 -9.29 5.00 -1.35
CA ALA A 108 -10.65 5.53 -1.23
C ALA A 108 -11.15 5.50 0.22
N GLY A 109 -10.93 4.39 0.93
CA GLY A 109 -11.27 4.25 2.36
C GLY A 109 -10.54 5.27 3.21
N TRP A 110 -9.24 5.48 2.98
CA TRP A 110 -8.49 6.54 3.64
C TRP A 110 -9.07 7.92 3.34
N ARG A 111 -9.42 8.21 2.09
CA ARG A 111 -9.96 9.53 1.70
C ARG A 111 -11.32 9.83 2.34
N ALA A 112 -12.11 8.79 2.62
CA ALA A 112 -13.47 8.86 3.16
C ALA A 112 -13.56 8.81 4.70
N ARG A 113 -12.41 8.67 5.38
CA ARG A 113 -12.30 8.66 6.85
C ARG A 113 -12.94 9.85 7.55
#